data_AF-A0A4Q3GTI9-F1
#
_entry.id   AF-A0A4Q3GTI9-F1
#
_cell.length_a   1.000
_cell.length_b   1.000
_cell.length_c   1.000
_cell.angle_alpha   90.00
_cell.angle_beta   90.00
_cell.angle_gamma   90.00
#
_symmetry.space_group_name_H-M   'P 1'
#
loop_
_entity.id
_entity.type
_entity.pdbx_description
1 polymer ?
#
loop_
_entity_poly.entity_id
_entity_poly.type
_entity_poly.pdbx_seq_one_letter_code
_entity_poly.pdbx_strand_id
1 'polypeptide(L)'
;MGASLQGRLLKIGVDNDLDIRPDTPFEHFIVEDGRVVGAAVRHDGRTIRIRAERGVVANAGGFAHNGAMRAQFGRPGASATTQANPGETGEVLTEAIKLGAAVDCMDEAIWVPTSLGPDGVLPPGVDGTGESIAHFSHHWDVSFPHSIVVDATGRRFFNEASSYMEFGQRIYQRHQENGGDVPAWAIIESRHRKRYLWARNPGATPKEWLDSGYMIQAGSIAELAEKTGLPAENLRETITRFNGFAARGVDEDFHRGDAAFDQLHGDPTVKPNP
;
A
#
# COMPACT_ATOMS: atom_id res chain seq x y z
N MET A 1 -6.39 -10.81 -10.66
CA MET A 1 -6.17 -12.23 -10.28
C MET A 1 -6.92 -12.64 -9.00
N GLY A 2 -7.14 -11.74 -8.03
CA GLY A 2 -7.77 -12.08 -6.74
C GLY A 2 -9.17 -12.70 -6.82
N ALA A 3 -10.16 -11.98 -7.35
CA ALA A 3 -11.55 -12.45 -7.35
C ALA A 3 -11.77 -13.73 -8.18
N SER A 4 -11.09 -13.87 -9.32
CA SER A 4 -11.18 -15.09 -10.15
C SER A 4 -10.54 -16.31 -9.49
N LEU A 5 -9.44 -16.12 -8.76
CA LEU A 5 -8.83 -17.18 -7.96
C LEU A 5 -9.76 -17.60 -6.82
N GLN A 6 -10.29 -16.64 -6.06
CA GLN A 6 -11.23 -16.90 -4.96
C GLN A 6 -12.48 -17.65 -5.45
N GLY A 7 -13.09 -17.18 -6.54
CA GLY A 7 -14.26 -17.83 -7.14
C GLY A 7 -13.96 -19.26 -7.60
N ARG A 8 -12.79 -19.52 -8.18
CA ARG A 8 -12.38 -20.88 -8.58
C ARG A 8 -12.14 -21.79 -7.37
N LEU A 9 -11.46 -21.31 -6.34
CA LEU A 9 -11.23 -22.09 -5.12
C LEU A 9 -12.53 -22.40 -4.39
N LEU A 10 -13.44 -21.43 -4.29
CA LEU A 10 -14.78 -21.63 -3.74
C LEU A 10 -15.54 -22.69 -4.55
N LYS A 11 -15.52 -22.59 -5.89
CA LYS A 11 -16.15 -23.60 -6.75
C LYS A 11 -15.60 -24.99 -6.49
N ILE A 12 -14.28 -25.15 -6.40
CA ILE A 12 -13.66 -26.44 -6.08
C ILE A 12 -14.15 -26.96 -4.72
N GLY A 13 -14.26 -26.09 -3.71
CA GLY A 13 -14.79 -26.47 -2.41
C GLY A 13 -16.24 -26.95 -2.45
N VAL A 14 -17.11 -26.23 -3.16
CA VAL A 14 -18.52 -26.63 -3.33
C VAL A 14 -18.65 -27.92 -4.13
N ASP A 15 -17.90 -28.08 -5.22
CA ASP A 15 -17.92 -29.29 -6.06
C ASP A 15 -17.42 -30.54 -5.32
N ASN A 16 -16.75 -30.37 -4.16
CA ASN A 16 -16.25 -31.45 -3.30
C ASN A 16 -16.96 -31.49 -1.94
N ASP A 17 -18.15 -30.89 -1.82
CA ASP A 17 -19.00 -30.91 -0.62
C ASP A 17 -18.28 -30.44 0.67
N LEU A 18 -17.37 -29.47 0.56
CA LEU A 18 -16.76 -28.88 1.74
C LEU A 18 -17.79 -28.12 2.58
N ASP A 19 -17.76 -28.33 3.90
CA ASP A 19 -18.57 -27.59 4.87
C ASP A 19 -18.01 -26.16 5.03
N ILE A 20 -18.60 -25.21 4.30
CA ILE A 20 -18.22 -23.80 4.29
C ILE A 20 -19.26 -23.01 5.07
N ARG A 21 -18.84 -22.40 6.19
CA ARG A 21 -19.73 -21.66 7.09
C ARG A 21 -19.37 -20.17 7.10
N PRO A 22 -20.09 -19.31 6.36
CA PRO A 22 -19.98 -17.86 6.55
C PRO A 22 -20.49 -17.46 7.94
N ASP A 23 -20.27 -16.21 8.33
CA ASP A 23 -20.78 -15.63 9.59
C ASP A 23 -20.45 -16.48 10.85
N THR A 24 -19.29 -17.14 10.82
CA THR A 24 -18.85 -18.08 11.87
C THR A 24 -17.52 -17.64 12.48
N PRO A 25 -17.45 -16.49 13.19
CA PRO A 25 -16.19 -15.96 13.68
C PRO A 25 -15.57 -16.86 14.76
N PHE A 26 -14.25 -17.00 14.70
CA PHE A 26 -13.43 -17.73 15.66
C PHE A 26 -13.41 -17.02 17.02
N GLU A 27 -13.47 -17.79 18.11
CA GLU A 27 -13.36 -17.26 19.48
C GLU A 27 -12.06 -17.70 20.18
N HIS A 28 -11.76 -18.99 20.21
CA HIS A 28 -10.53 -19.53 20.81
C HIS A 28 -10.23 -20.97 20.35
N PHE A 29 -8.97 -21.37 20.46
CA PHE A 29 -8.57 -22.76 20.26
C PHE A 29 -8.98 -23.63 21.47
N ILE A 30 -9.36 -24.87 21.20
CA ILE A 30 -9.62 -25.87 22.24
C ILE A 30 -8.37 -26.72 22.40
N VAL A 31 -7.84 -26.78 23.63
CA VAL A 31 -6.61 -27.50 23.96
C VAL A 31 -6.89 -28.60 24.96
N GLU A 32 -6.42 -29.81 24.66
CA GLU A 32 -6.43 -30.99 25.55
C GLU A 32 -5.00 -31.53 25.61
N ASP A 33 -4.45 -31.71 26.82
CA ASP A 33 -3.10 -32.26 27.04
C ASP A 33 -1.99 -31.59 26.21
N GLY A 34 -2.06 -30.25 26.08
CA GLY A 34 -1.10 -29.46 25.31
C GLY A 34 -1.27 -29.53 23.79
N ARG A 35 -2.28 -30.24 23.28
CA ARG A 35 -2.62 -30.33 21.85
C ARG A 35 -3.86 -29.52 21.53
N VAL A 36 -3.80 -28.72 20.47
CA VAL A 36 -5.01 -28.13 19.86
C VAL A 36 -5.85 -29.24 19.22
N VAL A 37 -7.06 -29.44 19.73
CA VAL A 37 -8.01 -30.48 19.29
C VAL A 37 -9.25 -29.91 18.60
N GLY A 38 -9.31 -28.60 18.41
CA GLY A 38 -10.46 -27.93 17.80
C GLY A 38 -10.49 -26.44 18.02
N ALA A 39 -11.64 -25.84 17.73
CA ALA A 39 -11.91 -24.42 17.95
C ALA A 39 -13.34 -24.20 18.46
N ALA A 40 -13.50 -23.17 19.29
CA ALA A 40 -14.79 -22.58 19.58
C ALA A 40 -15.05 -21.45 18.59
N VAL A 41 -16.26 -21.42 18.02
CA VAL A 41 -16.70 -20.43 17.05
C VAL A 41 -18.10 -19.94 17.42
N ARG A 42 -18.43 -18.70 17.10
CA ARG A 42 -19.82 -18.20 17.17
C ARG A 42 -20.55 -18.59 15.89
N HIS A 43 -21.73 -19.16 15.99
CA HIS A 43 -22.61 -19.46 14.85
C HIS A 43 -24.05 -19.29 15.31
N ASP A 44 -24.88 -18.56 14.54
CA ASP A 44 -26.28 -18.26 14.88
C ASP A 44 -26.47 -17.73 16.32
N GLY A 45 -25.60 -16.82 16.74
CA GLY A 45 -25.65 -16.19 18.06
C GLY A 45 -25.22 -17.08 19.23
N ARG A 46 -24.74 -18.31 18.97
CA ARG A 46 -24.28 -19.25 20.00
C ARG A 46 -22.84 -19.66 19.78
N THR A 47 -22.11 -19.94 20.86
CA THR A 47 -20.81 -20.59 20.76
C THR A 47 -21.02 -22.08 20.50
N ILE A 48 -20.42 -22.59 19.43
CA ILE A 48 -20.33 -24.02 19.13
C ILE A 48 -18.86 -24.47 19.16
N ARG A 49 -18.63 -25.76 19.42
CA ARG A 49 -17.30 -26.35 19.49
C ARG A 49 -17.12 -27.31 18.32
N ILE A 50 -16.07 -27.12 17.54
CA ILE A 50 -15.73 -27.97 16.40
C ILE A 50 -14.48 -28.76 16.77
N ARG A 51 -14.60 -30.09 16.84
CA ARG A 51 -13.46 -30.99 17.07
C ARG A 51 -12.72 -31.22 15.75
N ALA A 52 -11.40 -31.11 15.79
CA ALA A 52 -10.51 -31.35 14.66
C ALA A 52 -9.56 -32.49 15.01
N GLU A 53 -9.76 -33.65 14.39
CA GLU A 53 -9.00 -34.87 14.71
C GLU A 53 -7.51 -34.73 14.34
N ARG A 54 -7.24 -34.13 13.18
CA ARG A 54 -5.88 -34.03 12.62
C ARG A 54 -5.17 -32.75 13.04
N GLY A 55 -5.88 -31.63 13.05
CA GLY A 55 -5.36 -30.33 13.45
C GLY A 55 -6.21 -29.20 12.90
N VAL A 56 -5.83 -27.97 13.26
CA VAL A 56 -6.48 -26.74 12.79
C VAL A 56 -5.50 -25.99 11.90
N VAL A 57 -5.94 -25.60 10.70
CA VAL A 57 -5.18 -24.72 9.80
C VAL A 57 -5.68 -23.30 10.01
N ALA A 58 -4.79 -22.42 10.49
CA ALA A 58 -5.08 -21.00 10.65
C ALA A 58 -4.70 -20.23 9.37
N ASN A 59 -5.71 -19.70 8.67
CA ASN A 59 -5.53 -18.84 7.50
C ASN A 59 -6.52 -17.66 7.55
N ALA A 60 -6.37 -16.83 8.57
CA ALA A 60 -7.35 -15.80 8.95
C ALA A 60 -6.86 -14.36 8.74
N GLY A 61 -5.85 -14.18 7.88
CA GLY A 61 -5.21 -12.88 7.67
C GLY A 61 -4.32 -12.45 8.84
N GLY A 62 -3.89 -11.18 8.80
CA GLY A 62 -3.10 -10.54 9.85
C GLY A 62 -3.92 -9.72 10.84
N PHE A 63 -3.42 -8.53 11.19
CA PHE A 63 -3.98 -7.63 12.20
C PHE A 63 -4.01 -6.17 11.73
N ALA A 64 -4.10 -5.92 10.42
CA ALA A 64 -3.98 -4.59 9.85
C ALA A 64 -4.99 -3.56 10.41
N HIS A 65 -6.18 -3.99 10.85
CA HIS A 65 -7.21 -3.15 11.47
C HIS A 65 -7.10 -3.06 13.01
N ASN A 66 -6.16 -3.79 13.63
CA ASN A 66 -5.97 -3.80 15.07
C ASN A 66 -4.90 -2.78 15.51
N GLY A 67 -5.36 -1.57 15.88
CA GLY A 67 -4.46 -0.49 16.32
C GLY A 67 -3.58 -0.86 17.53
N ALA A 68 -4.10 -1.68 18.46
CA ALA A 68 -3.35 -2.08 19.65
C ALA A 68 -2.19 -3.02 19.29
N MET A 69 -2.42 -4.03 18.44
CA MET A 69 -1.35 -4.91 17.97
C MET A 69 -0.33 -4.17 17.12
N ARG A 70 -0.77 -3.24 16.26
CA ARG A 70 0.15 -2.40 15.47
C ARG A 70 1.09 -1.61 16.38
N ALA A 71 0.56 -0.95 17.40
CA ALA A 71 1.36 -0.22 18.37
C ALA A 71 2.30 -1.15 19.16
N GLN A 72 1.80 -2.31 19.61
CA GLN A 72 2.58 -3.30 20.33
C GLN A 72 3.81 -3.78 19.55
N PHE A 73 3.66 -3.98 18.23
CA PHE A 73 4.73 -4.50 17.37
C PHE A 73 5.46 -3.40 16.57
N GLY A 74 5.21 -2.12 16.84
CA GLY A 74 5.91 -1.02 16.17
C GLY A 74 5.55 -0.82 14.69
N ARG A 75 4.39 -1.33 14.24
CA ARG A 75 3.95 -1.22 12.84
C ARG A 75 3.53 0.21 12.52
N PRO A 76 4.16 0.89 11.55
CA PRO A 76 3.88 2.29 11.27
C PRO A 76 2.54 2.49 10.54
N GLY A 77 2.00 3.72 10.59
CA GLY A 77 0.73 4.09 9.96
C GLY A 77 -0.54 3.71 10.75
N ALA A 78 -1.64 4.38 10.43
CA ALA A 78 -2.94 4.17 11.08
C ALA A 78 -3.68 2.94 10.53
N SER A 79 -4.51 2.29 11.35
CA SER A 79 -5.41 1.23 10.88
C SER A 79 -6.41 1.75 9.85
N ALA A 80 -6.84 3.01 9.97
CA ALA A 80 -7.82 3.64 9.08
C ALA A 80 -7.38 3.73 7.61
N THR A 81 -6.07 3.64 7.31
CA THR A 81 -5.54 3.77 5.94
C THR A 81 -5.21 2.43 5.29
N THR A 82 -5.46 1.30 5.97
CA THR A 82 -5.17 -0.02 5.40
C THR A 82 -6.22 -0.45 4.38
N GLN A 83 -5.77 -1.16 3.36
CA GLN A 83 -6.62 -1.79 2.33
C GLN A 83 -6.93 -3.27 2.61
N ALA A 84 -6.50 -3.76 3.77
CA ALA A 84 -6.79 -5.11 4.22
C ALA A 84 -8.30 -5.32 4.39
N ASN A 85 -8.70 -6.59 4.33
CA ASN A 85 -10.08 -6.98 4.64
C ASN A 85 -10.49 -6.41 6.02
N PRO A 86 -11.68 -5.82 6.19
CA PRO A 86 -12.14 -5.28 7.47
C PRO A 86 -12.09 -6.27 8.66
N GLY A 87 -12.19 -7.57 8.39
CA GLY A 87 -12.05 -8.64 9.38
C GLY A 87 -10.60 -9.02 9.72
N GLU A 88 -9.60 -8.30 9.22
CA GLU A 88 -8.19 -8.53 9.52
C GLU A 88 -7.78 -7.88 10.85
N THR A 89 -8.31 -8.43 11.95
CA THR A 89 -8.25 -7.87 13.31
C THR A 89 -7.37 -8.68 14.28
N GLY A 90 -6.80 -9.79 13.85
CA GLY A 90 -5.71 -10.49 14.55
C GLY A 90 -6.12 -11.42 15.71
N GLU A 91 -7.40 -11.80 15.83
CA GLU A 91 -7.92 -12.65 16.91
C GLU A 91 -7.27 -14.03 16.91
N VAL A 92 -7.16 -14.66 15.73
CA VAL A 92 -6.54 -15.98 15.59
C VAL A 92 -5.06 -15.94 15.97
N LEU A 93 -4.35 -14.87 15.56
CA LEU A 93 -2.94 -14.67 15.91
C LEU A 93 -2.76 -14.44 17.41
N THR A 94 -3.65 -13.65 18.02
CA THR A 94 -3.67 -13.40 19.46
C THR A 94 -3.83 -14.70 20.25
N GLU A 95 -4.77 -15.56 19.85
CA GLU A 95 -4.97 -16.87 20.50
C GLU A 95 -3.78 -17.81 20.28
N ALA A 96 -3.16 -17.79 19.11
CA ALA A 96 -1.95 -18.58 18.85
C ALA A 96 -0.78 -18.14 19.75
N ILE A 97 -0.56 -16.83 19.90
CA ILE A 97 0.48 -16.28 20.79
C ILE A 97 0.23 -16.70 22.25
N LYS A 98 -1.03 -16.67 22.72
CA LYS A 98 -1.38 -17.14 24.07
C LYS A 98 -1.02 -18.60 24.32
N LEU A 99 -1.02 -19.44 23.27
CA LEU A 99 -0.60 -20.83 23.33
C LEU A 99 0.92 -21.02 23.20
N GLY A 100 1.70 -19.93 23.12
CA GLY A 100 3.15 -19.96 23.01
C GLY A 100 3.68 -20.01 21.57
N ALA A 101 2.85 -19.68 20.57
CA ALA A 101 3.35 -19.54 19.20
C ALA A 101 4.36 -18.39 19.10
N ALA A 102 5.54 -18.68 18.55
CA ALA A 102 6.49 -17.66 18.16
C ALA A 102 5.94 -16.84 16.97
N VAL A 103 6.32 -15.57 16.90
CA VAL A 103 5.95 -14.64 15.83
C VAL A 103 7.20 -13.95 15.29
N ASP A 104 7.14 -13.52 14.04
CA ASP A 104 8.23 -12.84 13.33
C ASP A 104 7.63 -11.84 12.32
N CYS A 105 8.43 -10.87 11.88
CA CYS A 105 8.04 -9.81 10.92
C CYS A 105 6.74 -9.06 11.32
N MET A 106 6.52 -8.86 12.62
CA MET A 106 5.29 -8.25 13.15
C MET A 106 5.25 -6.72 12.98
N ASP A 107 6.38 -6.11 12.67
CA ASP A 107 6.53 -4.71 12.29
C ASP A 107 6.31 -4.47 10.78
N GLU A 108 6.28 -5.54 9.99
CA GLU A 108 6.17 -5.47 8.53
C GLU A 108 4.72 -5.46 8.01
N ALA A 109 4.58 -5.04 6.75
CA ALA A 109 3.32 -5.05 6.02
C ALA A 109 3.55 -5.15 4.51
N ILE A 110 2.52 -5.57 3.78
CA ILE A 110 2.47 -5.34 2.34
C ILE A 110 2.08 -3.88 2.12
N TRP A 111 3.06 -3.06 1.74
CA TRP A 111 2.86 -1.62 1.54
C TRP A 111 2.29 -1.32 0.16
N VAL A 112 1.39 -0.35 0.08
CA VAL A 112 0.78 0.07 -1.19
C VAL A 112 0.81 1.60 -1.26
N PRO A 113 1.64 2.19 -2.14
CA PRO A 113 1.68 3.64 -2.33
C PRO A 113 0.32 4.14 -2.79
N THR A 114 -0.30 5.01 -2.00
CA THR A 114 -1.63 5.58 -2.24
C THR A 114 -1.55 7.07 -1.87
N SER A 115 -2.07 7.95 -2.73
CA SER A 115 -2.16 9.38 -2.39
C SER A 115 -3.57 9.76 -1.98
N LEU A 116 -3.64 10.67 -1.02
CA LEU A 116 -4.86 11.18 -0.41
C LEU A 116 -5.01 12.66 -0.73
N GLY A 117 -6.24 13.17 -0.66
CA GLY A 117 -6.52 14.59 -0.69
C GLY A 117 -5.99 15.32 0.55
N PRO A 118 -6.04 16.67 0.56
CA PRO A 118 -5.63 17.49 1.70
C PRO A 118 -6.37 17.18 3.02
N ASP A 119 -7.55 16.60 2.92
CA ASP A 119 -8.40 16.15 4.03
C ASP A 119 -8.09 14.72 4.51
N GLY A 120 -7.10 14.06 3.91
CA GLY A 120 -6.69 12.70 4.27
C GLY A 120 -7.64 11.61 3.75
N VAL A 121 -8.54 11.92 2.81
CA VAL A 121 -9.41 10.92 2.18
C VAL A 121 -9.05 10.67 0.72
N LEU A 122 -9.60 9.61 0.14
CA LEU A 122 -9.46 9.34 -1.30
C LEU A 122 -10.10 10.47 -2.11
N PRO A 123 -9.52 10.85 -3.27
CA PRO A 123 -10.03 11.95 -4.06
C PRO A 123 -11.40 11.63 -4.69
N PRO A 124 -12.17 12.66 -5.10
CA PRO A 124 -13.49 12.46 -5.69
C PRO A 124 -13.48 11.46 -6.86
N GLY A 125 -14.49 10.60 -6.89
CA GLY A 125 -14.65 9.56 -7.92
C GLY A 125 -13.76 8.32 -7.74
N VAL A 126 -13.04 8.25 -6.62
CA VAL A 126 -12.31 7.04 -6.19
C VAL A 126 -13.09 6.39 -5.04
N ASP A 127 -13.79 5.29 -5.35
CA ASP A 127 -14.60 4.59 -4.36
C ASP A 127 -13.74 3.69 -3.49
N GLY A 128 -13.77 3.95 -2.18
CA GLY A 128 -13.10 3.14 -1.16
C GLY A 128 -13.75 1.77 -0.91
N THR A 129 -14.95 1.55 -1.45
CA THR A 129 -15.86 0.46 -1.06
C THR A 129 -16.30 -0.43 -2.24
N GLY A 130 -15.86 -0.13 -3.46
CA GLY A 130 -16.07 -0.94 -4.67
C GLY A 130 -14.98 -2.01 -4.88
N GLU A 131 -14.93 -2.65 -6.06
CA GLU A 131 -13.89 -3.63 -6.43
C GLU A 131 -12.47 -3.04 -6.24
N SER A 132 -11.94 -3.21 -5.01
CA SER A 132 -10.60 -2.93 -4.52
C SER A 132 -10.02 -1.52 -4.74
N ILE A 133 -9.70 -0.83 -3.63
CA ILE A 133 -8.78 0.33 -3.61
C ILE A 133 -7.37 -0.03 -4.12
N ALA A 134 -7.05 -1.33 -4.33
CA ALA A 134 -5.83 -1.70 -5.07
C ALA A 134 -5.77 -1.07 -6.47
N HIS A 135 -6.89 -0.60 -7.03
CA HIS A 135 -6.94 0.17 -8.27
C HIS A 135 -6.47 1.63 -8.13
N PHE A 136 -6.28 2.15 -6.92
CA PHE A 136 -5.71 3.49 -6.68
C PHE A 136 -4.32 3.43 -6.05
N SER A 137 -3.51 2.46 -6.48
CA SER A 137 -2.10 2.37 -6.14
C SER A 137 -1.24 3.11 -7.17
N HIS A 138 -0.19 3.77 -6.71
CA HIS A 138 0.72 4.58 -7.55
C HIS A 138 2.10 3.97 -7.77
N HIS A 139 2.33 2.71 -7.37
CA HIS A 139 3.65 2.08 -7.54
C HIS A 139 4.10 2.05 -9.01
N TRP A 140 3.19 1.80 -9.95
CA TRP A 140 3.50 1.93 -11.38
C TRP A 140 3.57 3.39 -11.83
N ASP A 141 2.63 4.21 -11.36
CA ASP A 141 2.51 5.60 -11.81
C ASP A 141 3.82 6.37 -11.60
N VAL A 142 4.42 6.26 -10.42
CA VAL A 142 5.67 6.96 -10.06
C VAL A 142 6.93 6.29 -10.62
N SER A 143 6.81 5.06 -11.13
CA SER A 143 7.91 4.39 -11.83
C SER A 143 8.10 4.90 -13.26
N PHE A 144 7.03 5.40 -13.89
CA PHE A 144 7.09 5.90 -15.27
C PHE A 144 7.87 7.23 -15.41
N PRO A 145 8.47 7.48 -16.61
CA PRO A 145 9.22 8.71 -16.87
C PRO A 145 8.43 10.00 -16.63
N HIS A 146 9.15 11.09 -16.38
CA HIS A 146 8.59 12.42 -16.09
C HIS A 146 7.84 12.51 -14.75
N SER A 147 8.21 11.67 -13.78
CA SER A 147 7.73 11.73 -12.40
C SER A 147 8.88 11.56 -11.40
N ILE A 148 8.76 12.20 -10.24
CA ILE A 148 9.61 11.99 -9.06
C ILE A 148 8.75 12.08 -7.80
N VAL A 149 9.27 11.59 -6.68
CA VAL A 149 8.64 11.77 -5.36
C VAL A 149 9.56 12.59 -4.47
N VAL A 150 9.01 13.61 -3.82
CA VAL A 150 9.75 14.47 -2.89
C VAL A 150 9.07 14.48 -1.53
N ASP A 151 9.85 14.66 -0.48
CA ASP A 151 9.32 14.93 0.86
C ASP A 151 8.87 16.39 1.02
N ALA A 152 8.43 16.76 2.23
CA ALA A 152 8.03 18.12 2.59
C ALA A 152 9.17 19.16 2.42
N THR A 153 10.43 18.74 2.32
CA THR A 153 11.57 19.63 2.08
C THR A 153 11.83 19.85 0.58
N GLY A 154 11.08 19.20 -0.31
CA GLY A 154 11.25 19.28 -1.76
C GLY A 154 12.44 18.46 -2.28
N ARG A 155 12.90 17.44 -1.53
CA ARG A 155 14.01 16.56 -1.91
C ARG A 155 13.53 15.13 -2.15
N ARG A 156 14.11 14.48 -3.17
CA ARG A 156 14.00 13.02 -3.35
C ARG A 156 14.71 12.30 -2.21
N PHE A 157 14.23 11.10 -1.86
CA PHE A 157 14.78 10.33 -0.73
C PHE A 157 14.85 8.81 -1.00
N PHE A 158 14.45 8.35 -2.19
CA PHE A 158 14.49 6.95 -2.58
C PHE A 158 14.30 6.78 -4.10
N ASN A 159 14.46 5.55 -4.59
CA ASN A 159 14.16 5.15 -5.96
C ASN A 159 12.67 4.93 -6.17
N GLU A 160 12.01 5.78 -6.96
CA GLU A 160 10.56 5.71 -7.21
C GLU A 160 10.13 4.49 -8.03
N ALA A 161 11.05 3.83 -8.75
CA ALA A 161 10.77 2.63 -9.53
C ALA A 161 11.00 1.31 -8.76
N SER A 162 11.44 1.41 -7.50
CA SER A 162 11.69 0.24 -6.63
C SER A 162 10.40 -0.51 -6.25
N SER A 163 10.58 -1.66 -5.58
CA SER A 163 9.47 -2.45 -5.05
C SER A 163 8.55 -1.60 -4.14
N TYR A 164 7.23 -1.84 -4.23
CA TYR A 164 6.24 -1.21 -3.35
C TYR A 164 6.54 -1.43 -1.86
N MET A 165 7.24 -2.53 -1.52
CA MET A 165 7.71 -2.80 -0.16
C MET A 165 8.75 -1.77 0.28
N GLU A 166 9.79 -1.56 -0.53
CA GLU A 166 10.82 -0.56 -0.25
C GLU A 166 10.22 0.84 -0.26
N PHE A 167 9.32 1.15 -1.20
CA PHE A 167 8.61 2.42 -1.24
C PHE A 167 7.96 2.73 0.11
N GLY A 168 7.15 1.81 0.64
CA GLY A 168 6.47 2.01 1.92
C GLY A 168 7.45 2.17 3.09
N GLN A 169 8.45 1.30 3.17
CA GLN A 169 9.48 1.36 4.21
C GLN A 169 10.24 2.69 4.16
N ARG A 170 10.59 3.20 2.97
CA ARG A 170 11.31 4.47 2.79
C ARG A 170 10.45 5.68 3.18
N ILE A 171 9.16 5.67 2.87
CA ILE A 171 8.23 6.73 3.30
C ILE A 171 8.18 6.79 4.83
N TYR A 172 8.04 5.65 5.51
CA TYR A 172 7.98 5.62 6.97
C TYR A 172 9.32 5.90 7.63
N GLN A 173 10.44 5.45 7.05
CA GLN A 173 11.77 5.83 7.49
C GLN A 173 11.93 7.35 7.40
N ARG A 174 11.58 7.95 6.26
CA ARG A 174 11.67 9.40 6.05
C ARG A 174 10.77 10.17 7.02
N HIS A 175 9.63 9.59 7.38
CA HIS A 175 8.71 10.12 8.37
C HIS A 175 9.30 10.17 9.77
N GLN A 176 10.03 9.13 10.17
CA GLN A 176 10.76 9.15 11.43
C GLN A 176 11.88 10.20 11.42
N GLU A 177 12.64 10.30 10.32
CA GLU A 177 13.71 11.29 10.15
C GLU A 177 13.21 12.74 10.22
N ASN A 178 12.01 13.00 9.69
CA ASN A 178 11.40 14.33 9.67
C ASN A 178 10.53 14.63 10.91
N GLY A 179 10.52 13.76 11.93
CA GLY A 179 9.81 14.01 13.19
C GLY A 179 8.30 13.75 13.14
N GLY A 180 7.82 12.94 12.19
CA GLY A 180 6.42 12.50 12.13
C GLY A 180 5.57 13.15 11.04
N ASP A 181 6.18 13.86 10.08
CA ASP A 181 5.47 14.46 8.95
C ASP A 181 6.07 14.01 7.62
N VAL A 182 5.31 13.21 6.86
CA VAL A 182 5.57 13.01 5.42
C VAL A 182 4.25 13.02 4.66
N PRO A 183 3.69 14.20 4.37
CA PRO A 183 3.16 14.37 3.04
C PRO A 183 4.34 14.24 2.07
N ALA A 184 4.41 13.12 1.35
CA ALA A 184 5.24 13.02 0.16
C ALA A 184 4.43 13.54 -1.02
N TRP A 185 5.06 14.33 -1.88
CA TRP A 185 4.46 14.81 -3.11
C TRP A 185 5.01 14.03 -4.30
N ALA A 186 4.11 13.44 -5.07
CA ALA A 186 4.44 13.00 -6.41
C ALA A 186 4.43 14.22 -7.34
N ILE A 187 5.58 14.55 -7.91
CA ILE A 187 5.73 15.63 -8.88
C ILE A 187 5.69 14.99 -10.26
N ILE A 188 4.64 15.31 -11.02
CA ILE A 188 4.43 14.81 -12.38
C ILE A 188 4.41 15.97 -13.38
N GLU A 189 5.04 15.77 -14.54
CA GLU A 189 4.98 16.72 -15.64
C GLU A 189 3.86 16.36 -16.62
N SER A 190 3.41 17.32 -17.45
CA SER A 190 2.31 17.11 -18.40
C SER A 190 2.51 15.93 -19.36
N ARG A 191 3.74 15.58 -19.77
CA ARG A 191 4.02 14.38 -20.59
C ARG A 191 3.74 13.09 -19.84
N HIS A 192 4.00 13.04 -18.53
CA HIS A 192 3.64 11.89 -17.70
C HIS A 192 2.14 11.67 -17.80
N ARG A 193 1.37 12.70 -17.44
CA ARG A 193 -0.09 12.61 -17.40
C ARG A 193 -0.72 12.30 -18.75
N LYS A 194 -0.14 12.82 -19.84
CA LYS A 194 -0.60 12.57 -21.23
C LYS A 194 -0.41 11.13 -21.68
N ARG A 195 0.65 10.46 -21.22
CA ARG A 195 1.10 9.16 -21.77
C ARG A 195 0.86 7.99 -20.81
N TYR A 196 0.94 8.24 -19.51
CA TYR A 196 0.90 7.20 -18.48
C TYR A 196 -0.34 7.32 -17.61
N LEU A 197 -0.60 6.23 -16.90
CA LEU A 197 -1.66 6.13 -15.92
C LEU A 197 -1.37 7.06 -14.73
N TRP A 198 -2.45 7.51 -14.12
CA TRP A 198 -2.47 7.86 -12.70
C TRP A 198 -3.63 7.09 -12.11
N ALA A 199 -3.33 5.91 -11.56
CA ALA A 199 -4.25 4.86 -11.13
C ALA A 199 -5.15 4.30 -12.25
N ARG A 200 -6.13 5.09 -12.70
CA ARG A 200 -7.27 4.60 -13.49
C ARG A 200 -7.19 4.90 -14.99
N ASN A 201 -6.79 6.11 -15.37
CA ASN A 201 -6.91 6.59 -16.75
C ASN A 201 -5.62 7.27 -17.21
N PRO A 202 -5.11 7.02 -18.42
CA PRO A 202 -4.09 7.86 -19.04
C PRO A 202 -4.74 9.11 -19.66
N GLY A 203 -4.00 10.21 -19.77
CA GLY A 203 -4.35 11.34 -20.62
C GLY A 203 -5.44 12.32 -20.14
N ALA A 204 -6.18 12.01 -19.07
CA ALA A 204 -7.27 12.87 -18.59
C ALA A 204 -7.23 13.08 -17.07
N THR A 205 -6.88 14.27 -16.60
CA THR A 205 -7.03 14.65 -15.20
C THR A 205 -8.48 15.06 -14.93
N PRO A 206 -9.21 14.37 -14.04
CA PRO A 206 -10.55 14.79 -13.63
C PRO A 206 -10.51 16.21 -13.07
N LYS A 207 -11.50 17.03 -13.42
CA LYS A 207 -11.56 18.42 -12.96
C LYS A 207 -11.74 18.46 -11.44
N GLU A 208 -12.48 17.52 -10.90
CA GLU A 208 -12.78 17.37 -9.48
C GLU A 208 -11.50 17.15 -8.65
N TRP A 209 -10.45 16.56 -9.24
CA TRP A 209 -9.15 16.39 -8.58
C TRP A 209 -8.40 17.71 -8.44
N LEU A 210 -8.56 18.63 -9.39
CA LEU A 210 -8.01 19.99 -9.31
C LEU A 210 -8.85 20.85 -8.36
N ASP A 211 -10.18 20.79 -8.50
CA ASP A 211 -11.12 21.57 -7.69
C ASP A 211 -11.04 21.21 -6.20
N SER A 212 -10.80 19.92 -5.86
CA SER A 212 -10.63 19.47 -4.48
C SER A 212 -9.24 19.73 -3.90
N GLY A 213 -8.28 20.19 -4.71
CA GLY A 213 -6.89 20.35 -4.30
C GLY A 213 -6.10 19.04 -4.13
N TYR A 214 -6.64 17.90 -4.57
CA TYR A 214 -5.89 16.63 -4.58
C TYR A 214 -4.72 16.68 -5.57
N MET A 215 -4.97 17.20 -6.77
CA MET A 215 -3.93 17.54 -7.73
C MET A 215 -3.78 19.05 -7.82
N ILE A 216 -2.54 19.51 -7.80
CA ILE A 216 -2.21 20.93 -7.91
C ILE A 216 -1.48 21.15 -9.23
N GLN A 217 -2.00 22.06 -10.05
CA GLN A 217 -1.40 22.44 -11.33
C GLN A 217 -0.77 23.83 -11.25
N ALA A 218 0.42 23.97 -11.82
CA ALA A 218 1.17 25.22 -11.93
C ALA A 218 1.88 25.31 -13.29
N GLY A 219 2.13 26.52 -13.77
CA GLY A 219 2.88 26.80 -15.00
C GLY A 219 4.39 26.82 -14.82
N SER A 220 4.88 26.79 -13.57
CA SER A 220 6.31 26.77 -13.24
C SER A 220 6.60 26.03 -11.93
N ILE A 221 7.86 25.65 -11.73
CA ILE A 221 8.30 25.01 -10.47
C ILE A 221 8.13 25.96 -9.28
N ALA A 222 8.39 27.26 -9.48
CA ALA A 222 8.24 28.26 -8.43
C ALA A 222 6.78 28.41 -7.98
N GLU A 223 5.85 28.48 -8.94
CA GLU A 223 4.41 28.52 -8.65
C GLU A 223 3.92 27.21 -8.02
N LEU A 224 4.47 26.06 -8.43
CA LEU A 224 4.14 24.76 -7.81
C LEU A 224 4.58 24.74 -6.33
N ALA A 225 5.80 25.20 -6.06
CA ALA A 225 6.33 25.29 -4.71
C ALA A 225 5.48 26.21 -3.83
N GLU A 226 5.08 27.38 -4.35
CA GLU A 226 4.16 28.30 -3.65
C GLU A 226 2.83 27.64 -3.31
N LYS A 227 2.18 26.98 -4.27
CA LYS A 227 0.87 26.33 -4.07
C LYS A 227 0.91 25.13 -3.13
N THR A 228 2.04 24.45 -3.04
CA THR A 228 2.21 23.23 -2.22
C THR A 228 2.88 23.51 -0.87
N GLY A 229 3.44 24.70 -0.67
CA GLY A 229 4.25 25.03 0.50
C GLY A 229 5.64 24.41 0.51
N LEU A 230 6.08 23.78 -0.59
CA LEU A 230 7.42 23.20 -0.71
C LEU A 230 8.49 24.31 -0.82
N PRO A 231 9.71 24.10 -0.30
CA PRO A 231 10.80 25.06 -0.49
C PRO A 231 11.19 25.17 -1.97
N ALA A 232 10.94 26.35 -2.58
CA ALA A 232 11.09 26.56 -4.01
C ALA A 232 12.49 26.25 -4.54
N GLU A 233 13.55 26.67 -3.82
CA GLU A 233 14.92 26.39 -4.23
C GLU A 233 15.26 24.90 -4.16
N ASN A 234 14.88 24.20 -3.09
CA ASN A 234 15.12 22.76 -2.99
C ASN A 234 14.41 22.00 -4.12
N LEU A 235 13.14 22.34 -4.40
CA LEU A 235 12.38 21.68 -5.45
C LEU A 235 13.01 21.93 -6.83
N ARG A 236 13.42 23.17 -7.12
CA ARG A 236 14.10 23.54 -8.36
C ARG A 236 15.42 22.78 -8.53
N GLU A 237 16.25 22.71 -7.48
CA GLU A 237 17.51 21.97 -7.49
C GLU A 237 17.28 20.48 -7.71
N THR A 238 16.33 19.88 -7.00
CA THR A 238 15.97 18.46 -7.12
C THR A 238 15.54 18.12 -8.54
N ILE A 239 14.63 18.90 -9.14
CA ILE A 239 14.16 18.67 -10.51
C ILE A 239 15.30 18.89 -11.53
N THR A 240 16.13 19.92 -11.34
CA THR A 240 17.28 20.20 -12.23
C THR A 240 18.27 19.05 -12.21
N ARG A 241 18.61 18.54 -11.02
CA ARG A 241 19.52 17.42 -10.84
C ARG A 241 18.98 16.15 -11.48
N PHE A 242 17.71 15.80 -11.20
CA PHE A 242 17.07 14.62 -11.79
C PHE A 242 16.97 14.71 -13.31
N ASN A 243 16.65 15.87 -13.88
CA ASN A 243 16.64 16.04 -15.33
C ASN A 243 18.04 15.85 -15.96
N GLY A 244 19.10 16.20 -15.23
CA GLY A 244 20.47 15.87 -15.61
C GLY A 244 20.72 14.36 -15.69
N PHE A 245 20.18 13.59 -14.75
CA PHE A 245 20.20 12.12 -14.78
C PHE A 245 19.38 11.56 -15.93
N ALA A 246 18.16 12.07 -16.14
CA ALA A 246 17.31 11.72 -17.26
C ALA A 246 18.03 11.89 -18.60
N ALA A 247 18.71 13.02 -18.81
CA ALA A 247 19.48 13.27 -20.03
C ALA A 247 20.69 12.32 -20.22
N ARG A 248 21.22 11.71 -19.15
CA ARG A 248 22.34 10.75 -19.23
C ARG A 248 21.88 9.29 -19.20
N GLY A 249 20.68 9.02 -18.71
CA GLY A 249 20.13 7.68 -18.50
C GLY A 249 20.65 6.97 -17.24
N VAL A 250 21.18 7.71 -16.27
CA VAL A 250 21.74 7.16 -15.02
C VAL A 250 21.38 8.06 -13.85
N ASP A 251 20.64 7.53 -12.87
CA ASP A 251 20.31 8.19 -11.61
C ASP A 251 21.39 7.89 -10.56
N GLU A 252 22.34 8.81 -10.39
CA GLU A 252 23.46 8.64 -9.46
C GLU A 252 23.05 8.79 -7.99
N ASP A 253 21.85 9.31 -7.70
CA ASP A 253 21.41 9.51 -6.31
C ASP A 253 20.78 8.24 -5.73
N PHE A 254 19.91 7.58 -6.50
CA PHE A 254 19.12 6.43 -6.00
C PHE A 254 19.11 5.23 -6.93
N HIS A 255 19.89 5.22 -8.01
CA HIS A 255 20.01 4.07 -8.91
C HIS A 255 18.68 3.63 -9.54
N ARG A 256 17.74 4.58 -9.73
CA ARG A 256 16.51 4.34 -10.46
C ARG A 256 16.82 3.81 -11.85
N GLY A 257 16.21 2.68 -12.21
CA GLY A 257 16.39 2.06 -13.53
C GLY A 257 17.52 1.05 -13.65
N ASP A 258 18.40 0.95 -12.64
CA ASP A 258 19.53 0.01 -12.67
C ASP A 258 19.05 -1.44 -12.49
N ALA A 259 17.97 -1.65 -11.74
CA ALA A 259 17.42 -2.98 -11.48
C ALA A 259 16.45 -3.45 -12.58
N ALA A 260 16.43 -4.75 -12.84
CA ALA A 260 15.47 -5.35 -13.78
C ALA A 260 14.01 -5.14 -13.37
N PHE A 261 13.74 -5.03 -12.07
CA PHE A 261 12.41 -4.72 -11.54
C PHE A 261 11.95 -3.31 -11.97
N ASP A 262 12.83 -2.32 -11.86
CA ASP A 262 12.57 -0.94 -12.26
C ASP A 262 12.27 -0.86 -13.76
N GLN A 263 13.11 -1.53 -14.56
CA GLN A 263 12.99 -1.55 -16.02
C GLN A 263 11.70 -2.24 -16.50
N LEU A 264 11.22 -3.26 -15.77
CA LEU A 264 9.95 -3.93 -16.05
C LEU A 264 8.75 -2.97 -15.92
N HIS A 265 8.82 -2.05 -14.96
CA HIS A 265 7.74 -1.11 -14.67
C HIS A 265 7.90 0.25 -15.36
N GLY A 266 9.08 0.55 -15.92
CA GLY A 266 9.35 1.75 -16.70
C GLY A 266 8.87 1.71 -18.16
N ASP A 267 9.21 2.74 -18.94
CA ASP A 267 8.93 2.80 -20.39
C ASP A 267 10.26 2.64 -21.18
N PRO A 268 10.51 1.47 -21.80
CA PRO A 268 11.75 1.19 -22.51
C PRO A 268 11.89 1.98 -23.81
N THR A 269 10.86 2.72 -24.25
CA THR A 269 10.90 3.53 -25.47
C THR A 269 11.40 4.96 -25.21
N VAL A 270 11.51 5.38 -23.95
CA VAL A 270 12.06 6.69 -23.57
C VAL A 270 13.55 6.53 -23.28
N LYS A 271 14.41 7.08 -24.15
CA LYS A 271 15.87 7.03 -24.00
C LYS A 271 16.53 8.35 -24.43
N PRO A 272 17.60 8.80 -23.76
CA PRO A 272 18.09 8.30 -22.47
C PRO A 272 17.09 8.62 -21.34
N ASN A 273 16.99 7.72 -20.36
CA ASN A 273 16.23 7.90 -19.13
C ASN A 273 16.66 6.80 -18.13
N PRO A 274 16.90 7.12 -16.85
CA PRO A 274 17.00 6.13 -15.78
C PRO A 274 15.67 5.39 -15.67
#